data_AF-A0A9X8DQB5-F1
#
_entry.id   AF-A0A9X8DQB5-F1
#
_cell.length_a   1.000
_cell.length_b   1.000
_cell.length_c   1.000
_cell.angle_alpha   90.00
_cell.angle_beta   90.00
_cell.angle_gamma   90.00
#
_symmetry.space_group_name_H-M   'P 1'
#
loop_
_entity.id
_entity.type
_entity.pdbx_description
1 polymer ?
#
loop_
_entity_poly.entity_id
_entity_poly.type
_entity_poly.pdbx_seq_one_letter_code
_entity_poly.pdbx_strand_id
1 'polypeptide(L)'
;MENDGVVVRVLLIDDVITAGTAITEAMHILTAAKANVVGVVISLDRQEKASVTDSRSAIQVVEASFQIPVVSIANLNSLVRLLEEDDQGASSSGLSADDRQTYVTTIKQYRADYGVQG
;
A
#
# COMPACT_ATOMS: atom_id res chain seq x y z
N MET A 1 -21.86 -21.27 -25.75
CA MET A 1 -21.48 -21.95 -24.50
C MET A 1 -21.68 -20.92 -23.40
N GLU A 2 -22.81 -21.04 -22.69
CA GLU A 2 -23.07 -20.28 -21.48
C GLU A 2 -22.08 -20.78 -20.42
N ASN A 3 -21.35 -19.86 -19.79
CA ASN A 3 -20.42 -20.22 -18.72
C ASN A 3 -21.27 -20.62 -17.49
N ASP A 4 -21.36 -21.91 -17.23
CA ASP A 4 -21.95 -22.50 -16.02
C ASP A 4 -21.32 -21.87 -14.77
N GLY A 5 -22.02 -20.94 -14.12
CA GLY A 5 -21.95 -20.64 -12.67
C GLY A 5 -20.60 -20.33 -12.00
N VAL A 6 -19.46 -20.40 -12.68
CA VAL A 6 -18.13 -20.22 -12.08
C VAL A 6 -17.82 -18.72 -12.06
N VAL A 7 -17.98 -18.15 -10.88
CA VAL A 7 -17.52 -16.79 -10.59
C VAL A 7 -16.00 -16.82 -10.45
N VAL A 8 -15.29 -16.26 -11.43
CA VAL A 8 -13.83 -16.12 -11.36
C VAL A 8 -13.48 -15.12 -10.26
N ARG A 9 -12.82 -15.62 -9.21
CA ARG A 9 -12.30 -14.79 -8.12
C ARG A 9 -10.92 -14.26 -8.51
N VAL A 10 -10.74 -12.94 -8.43
CA VAL A 10 -9.50 -12.27 -8.82
C VAL A 10 -8.89 -11.58 -7.60
N LEU A 11 -7.59 -11.83 -7.38
CA LEU A 11 -6.77 -11.10 -6.42
C LEU A 11 -5.85 -10.19 -7.22
N LEU A 12 -5.91 -8.88 -6.97
CA LEU A 12 -4.99 -7.94 -7.59
C LEU A 12 -3.67 -7.91 -6.80
N ILE A 13 -2.55 -7.81 -7.50
CA ILE A 13 -1.22 -7.66 -6.90
C ILE A 13 -0.57 -6.42 -7.51
N ASP A 14 -0.08 -5.53 -6.65
CA ASP A 14 0.61 -4.31 -7.07
C ASP A 14 1.81 -4.02 -6.15
N ASP A 15 2.68 -3.08 -6.53
CA ASP A 15 3.79 -2.68 -5.68
C ASP A 15 3.31 -1.76 -4.54
N VAL A 16 2.73 -0.61 -4.87
CA VAL A 16 2.24 0.41 -3.94
C VAL A 16 0.97 1.06 -4.50
N ILE A 17 0.11 1.57 -3.61
CA ILE A 17 -1.04 2.39 -4.02
C ILE A 17 -0.71 3.87 -3.77
N THR A 18 -0.66 4.66 -4.84
CA THR A 18 -0.48 6.13 -4.77
C THR A 18 -1.82 6.86 -4.82
N ALA A 19 -2.35 7.15 -6.00
CA ALA A 19 -3.68 7.75 -6.16
C ALA A 19 -4.80 6.70 -6.34
N GLY A 20 -4.46 5.40 -6.39
CA GLY A 20 -5.42 4.32 -6.63
C GLY A 20 -5.88 4.20 -8.09
N THR A 21 -5.28 4.95 -9.02
CA THR A 21 -5.66 4.95 -10.45
C THR A 21 -5.53 3.58 -11.09
N ALA A 22 -4.39 2.90 -10.91
CA ALA A 22 -4.14 1.57 -11.48
C ALA A 22 -5.16 0.53 -10.98
N ILE A 23 -5.44 0.54 -9.67
CA ILE A 23 -6.47 -0.33 -9.08
C ILE A 23 -7.85 0.00 -9.65
N THR A 24 -8.20 1.28 -9.77
CA THR A 24 -9.51 1.70 -10.32
C THR A 24 -9.68 1.24 -11.78
N GLU A 25 -8.65 1.39 -12.60
CA GLU A 25 -8.66 0.91 -13.99
C GLU A 25 -8.79 -0.62 -14.06
N ALA A 26 -8.04 -1.36 -13.24
CA ALA A 26 -8.14 -2.81 -13.15
C ALA A 26 -9.55 -3.27 -12.73
N MET A 27 -10.15 -2.59 -11.74
CA MET A 27 -11.52 -2.85 -11.30
C MET A 27 -12.53 -2.67 -12.44
N HIS A 28 -12.40 -1.61 -13.25
CA HIS A 28 -13.28 -1.39 -14.40
C HIS A 28 -13.16 -2.50 -15.45
N ILE A 29 -11.93 -2.91 -15.80
CA ILE A 29 -11.67 -3.98 -16.77
C ILE A 29 -12.28 -5.30 -16.28
N LEU A 30 -12.02 -5.66 -15.03
CA LEU A 30 -12.46 -6.93 -14.45
C LEU A 30 -13.98 -6.99 -14.23
N THR A 31 -14.58 -5.86 -13.84
CA THR A 31 -16.05 -5.74 -13.73
C THR A 31 -16.71 -5.92 -15.10
N ALA A 32 -16.16 -5.31 -16.16
CA ALA A 32 -16.66 -5.50 -17.53
C ALA A 32 -16.52 -6.95 -18.00
N ALA A 33 -15.50 -7.67 -17.53
CA ALA A 33 -15.30 -9.09 -17.76
C ALA A 33 -16.15 -10.01 -16.85
N LYS A 34 -17.01 -9.45 -15.98
CA LYS A 34 -17.82 -10.18 -14.98
C LYS A 34 -16.97 -10.99 -14.00
N ALA A 35 -15.73 -10.57 -13.75
CA ALA A 35 -14.87 -11.15 -12.72
C ALA A 35 -15.21 -10.56 -11.34
N ASN A 36 -15.05 -11.35 -10.30
CA ASN A 36 -15.25 -10.93 -8.91
C ASN A 36 -13.89 -10.64 -8.27
N VAL A 37 -13.53 -9.36 -8.15
CA VAL A 37 -12.32 -8.98 -7.41
C VAL A 37 -12.58 -9.16 -5.92
N VAL A 38 -11.73 -9.94 -5.25
CA VAL A 38 -11.91 -10.30 -3.84
C VAL A 38 -10.92 -9.63 -2.89
N GLY A 39 -9.98 -8.86 -3.43
CA GLY A 39 -9.00 -8.12 -2.65
C GLY A 39 -7.83 -7.61 -3.49
N VAL A 40 -6.97 -6.83 -2.84
CA VAL A 40 -5.71 -6.34 -3.37
C VAL A 40 -4.59 -6.71 -2.40
N VAL A 41 -3.45 -7.13 -2.93
CA VAL A 41 -2.21 -7.30 -2.17
C VAL A 41 -1.17 -6.32 -2.70
N ILE A 42 -0.54 -5.59 -1.80
CA ILE A 42 0.54 -4.67 -2.12
C ILE A 42 1.82 -4.98 -1.34
N SER A 43 2.96 -4.55 -1.86
CA SER A 43 4.23 -4.73 -1.15
C SER A 43 4.35 -3.81 0.07
N LEU A 44 4.03 -2.52 -0.09
CA LEU A 44 4.23 -1.51 0.96
C LEU A 44 3.00 -0.60 1.09
N ASP A 45 2.39 -0.60 2.28
CA ASP A 45 1.49 0.46 2.69
C ASP A 45 2.31 1.67 3.16
N ARG A 46 2.29 2.74 2.34
CA ARG A 46 2.99 3.99 2.61
C ARG A 46 2.38 4.80 3.76
N GLN A 47 1.16 4.48 4.20
CA GLN A 47 0.46 5.17 5.28
C GLN A 47 0.40 6.70 5.08
N GLU A 48 0.21 7.12 3.82
CA GLU A 48 0.12 8.52 3.41
C GLU A 48 -1.25 8.86 2.83
N LYS A 49 -1.62 10.14 2.87
CA LYS A 49 -2.83 10.68 2.25
C LYS A 49 -2.84 10.43 0.75
N ALA A 50 -4.00 10.06 0.20
CA ALA A 50 -4.18 9.84 -1.24
C ALA A 50 -3.95 11.12 -2.06
N SER A 51 -4.23 12.29 -1.47
CA SER A 51 -3.98 13.60 -2.07
C SER A 51 -3.88 14.70 -1.01
N VAL A 52 -3.56 15.91 -1.43
CA VAL A 52 -3.59 17.09 -0.52
C VAL A 52 -5.00 17.50 -0.10
N THR A 53 -6.04 17.01 -0.78
CA THR A 53 -7.45 17.33 -0.51
C THR A 53 -8.22 16.19 0.17
N ASP A 54 -7.67 14.98 0.23
CA ASP A 54 -8.29 13.82 0.88
C ASP A 54 -7.40 13.34 2.04
N SER A 55 -7.95 13.37 3.25
CA SER A 55 -7.25 12.93 4.47
C SER A 55 -7.11 11.41 4.61
N ARG A 56 -7.76 10.63 3.75
CA ARG A 56 -7.68 9.17 3.75
C ARG A 56 -6.45 8.69 2.98
N SER A 57 -5.93 7.51 3.31
CA SER A 57 -4.96 6.85 2.44
C SER A 57 -5.60 6.34 1.15
N ALA A 58 -4.77 6.12 0.14
CA ALA A 58 -5.18 5.46 -1.09
C ALA A 58 -5.82 4.09 -0.83
N ILE A 59 -5.30 3.36 0.17
CA ILE A 59 -5.86 2.09 0.64
C ILE A 59 -7.29 2.30 1.16
N GLN A 60 -7.49 3.23 2.09
CA GLN A 60 -8.81 3.53 2.65
C GLN A 60 -9.81 3.98 1.58
N VAL A 61 -9.36 4.71 0.56
CA VAL A 61 -10.18 5.09 -0.59
C VAL A 61 -10.60 3.87 -1.41
N VAL A 62 -9.66 2.96 -1.71
CA VAL A 62 -9.93 1.71 -2.46
C VAL A 62 -10.89 0.80 -1.70
N GLU A 63 -10.63 0.55 -0.41
CA GLU A 63 -11.48 -0.29 0.44
C GLU A 63 -12.91 0.26 0.52
N ALA A 64 -13.05 1.58 0.74
CA ALA A 64 -14.35 2.22 0.78
C ALA A 64 -15.09 2.17 -0.57
N SER A 65 -14.37 2.37 -1.69
CA SER A 65 -14.98 2.44 -3.02
C SER A 65 -15.44 1.08 -3.53
N PHE A 66 -14.69 0.02 -3.24
CA PHE A 66 -14.90 -1.29 -3.84
C PHE A 66 -15.37 -2.37 -2.84
N GLN A 67 -15.38 -2.07 -1.54
CA GLN A 67 -15.80 -3.00 -0.49
C GLN A 67 -15.00 -4.32 -0.50
N ILE A 68 -13.70 -4.20 -0.81
CA ILE A 68 -12.74 -5.31 -0.81
C ILE A 68 -11.56 -4.96 0.12
N PRO A 69 -10.94 -5.96 0.77
CA PRO A 69 -9.77 -5.72 1.61
C PRO A 69 -8.53 -5.38 0.77
N VAL A 70 -7.67 -4.53 1.32
CA VAL A 70 -6.30 -4.35 0.82
C VAL A 70 -5.33 -4.85 1.89
N VAL A 71 -4.44 -5.76 1.51
CA VAL A 71 -3.43 -6.33 2.41
C VAL A 71 -2.04 -5.90 1.96
N SER A 72 -1.20 -5.45 2.89
CA SER A 72 0.19 -5.09 2.62
C SER A 72 1.16 -6.10 3.23
N ILE A 73 2.28 -6.34 2.54
CA ILE A 73 3.38 -7.17 3.08
C ILE A 73 4.11 -6.41 4.20
N ALA A 74 4.36 -5.12 4.01
CA ALA A 74 4.95 -4.23 4.99
C ALA A 74 4.23 -2.88 5.02
N ASN A 75 4.45 -2.09 6.06
CA ASN A 75 3.96 -0.71 6.16
C ASN A 75 5.09 0.25 6.57
N LEU A 76 4.85 1.55 6.42
CA LEU A 76 5.83 2.59 6.73
C LEU A 76 6.32 2.52 8.20
N ASN A 77 5.44 2.21 9.15
CA ASN A 77 5.83 1.97 10.55
C ASN A 77 6.91 0.89 10.67
N SER A 78 6.72 -0.23 9.97
CA SER A 78 7.65 -1.36 10.01
C SER A 78 8.99 -1.04 9.35
N LEU A 79 8.96 -0.25 8.27
CA LEU A 79 10.18 0.24 7.61
C LEU A 79 10.99 1.18 8.53
N VAL A 80 10.32 2.16 9.16
CA VAL A 80 11.00 3.07 10.10
C VAL A 80 11.60 2.30 11.26
N ARG A 81 10.84 1.34 11.82
CA ARG A 81 11.31 0.47 12.89
C ARG A 81 12.54 -0.34 12.48
N LEU A 82 12.55 -0.91 11.27
CA LEU A 82 13.70 -1.65 10.75
C LEU A 82 14.95 -0.76 10.70
N LEU A 83 14.84 0.47 10.19
CA LEU A 83 15.95 1.41 10.09
C LEU A 83 16.47 1.87 11.47
N GLU A 84 15.60 1.97 12.47
CA GLU A 84 15.97 2.31 13.85
C GLU A 84 16.60 1.13 14.62
N GLU A 85 16.11 -0.10 14.41
CA GLU A 85 16.62 -1.31 15.06
C GLU A 85 17.96 -1.78 14.47
N ASP A 86 18.18 -1.59 13.17
CA ASP A 86 19.46 -1.87 12.49
C ASP A 86 20.63 -1.04 13.01
N ASP A 87 20.36 0.01 13.79
CA ASP A 87 21.36 0.81 14.49
C ASP A 87 21.97 0.10 15.70
N GLN A 88 21.29 -0.93 16.22
CA GLN A 88 21.64 -1.61 17.46
C GLN A 88 22.32 -2.98 17.25
N GLY A 89 22.73 -3.34 16.02
CA GLY A 89 23.29 -4.67 15.71
C GLY A 89 23.94 -4.81 14.32
N ALA A 90 24.16 -6.06 13.88
CA ALA A 90 24.69 -6.35 12.54
C ALA A 90 23.69 -5.90 11.46
N SER A 91 24.01 -4.83 10.73
CA SER A 91 23.08 -4.18 9.81
C SER A 91 22.57 -5.11 8.71
N SER A 92 21.25 -5.24 8.63
CA SER A 92 20.55 -6.00 7.58
C SER A 92 20.27 -5.16 6.33
N SER A 93 20.27 -3.82 6.48
CA SER A 93 19.99 -2.83 5.43
C SER A 93 21.15 -2.50 4.49
N GLY A 94 22.39 -2.84 4.85
CA GLY A 94 23.59 -2.43 4.10
C GLY A 94 23.87 -0.92 4.11
N LEU A 95 23.15 -0.15 4.93
CA LEU A 95 23.30 1.30 5.08
C LEU A 95 24.26 1.66 6.22
N SER A 96 24.95 2.80 6.10
CA SER A 96 25.72 3.37 7.21
C SER A 96 24.79 3.92 8.29
N ALA A 97 25.29 4.09 9.52
CA ALA A 97 24.52 4.69 10.61
C ALA A 97 24.05 6.12 10.29
N ASP A 98 24.92 6.92 9.68
CA ASP A 98 24.61 8.30 9.28
C ASP A 98 23.51 8.35 8.20
N ASP A 99 23.57 7.46 7.20
CA ASP A 99 22.53 7.35 6.17
C ASP A 99 21.19 6.92 6.77
N ARG A 100 21.20 5.93 7.67
CA ARG A 100 19.97 5.49 8.37
C ARG A 100 19.35 6.63 9.17
N GLN A 101 20.15 7.34 9.97
CA GLN A 101 19.66 8.47 10.77
C GLN A 101 19.09 9.57 9.87
N THR A 102 19.73 9.83 8.74
CA THR A 102 19.24 10.77 7.72
C THR A 102 17.88 10.31 7.19
N TYR A 103 17.75 9.06 6.73
CA TYR A 103 16.49 8.54 6.20
C TYR A 103 15.37 8.50 7.22
N VAL A 104 15.64 8.05 8.46
CA VAL A 104 14.64 8.05 9.54
C VAL A 104 14.13 9.47 9.79
N THR A 105 15.03 10.45 9.84
CA THR A 105 14.66 11.86 10.04
C THR A 105 13.80 12.38 8.88
N THR A 106 14.22 12.12 7.64
CA THR A 106 13.48 12.53 6.43
C THR A 106 12.09 11.88 6.36
N ILE A 107 11.98 10.58 6.63
CA ILE A 107 10.71 9.86 6.61
C ILE A 107 9.77 10.38 7.70
N LYS A 108 10.28 10.63 8.91
CA LYS A 108 9.48 11.21 10.00
C LYS A 108 8.93 12.59 9.64
N GLN A 109 9.75 13.43 8.99
CA GLN A 109 9.29 14.73 8.51
C GLN A 109 8.21 14.58 7.44
N TYR A 110 8.42 13.73 6.44
CA TYR A 110 7.42 13.45 5.40
C TYR A 110 6.09 12.96 6.01
N ARG A 111 6.16 12.08 7.01
CA ARG A 111 4.98 11.57 7.70
C ARG A 111 4.25 12.65 8.50
N ALA A 112 4.93 13.65 9.04
CA ALA A 112 4.27 14.76 9.71
C ALA A 112 3.35 15.54 8.75
N ASP A 113 3.76 15.67 7.48
CA ASP A 113 3.02 16.41 6.47
C ASP A 113 1.92 15.56 5.81
N TYR A 114 2.23 14.31 5.48
CA TYR A 114 1.40 13.44 4.63
C TYR A 114 0.83 12.20 5.32
N GLY A 115 1.24 11.90 6.55
CA GLY A 115 0.87 10.66 7.22
C GLY A 115 -0.62 10.55 7.53
N VAL A 116 -1.12 9.31 7.50
CA VAL A 116 -2.43 8.92 8.04
C VAL A 116 -2.26 7.79 9.05
N GLN A 117 -3.26 7.61 9.92
CA GLN A 117 -3.33 6.41 10.75
C GLN A 117 -3.75 5.24 9.87
N GLY A 118 -2.87 4.23 9.79
CA GLY A 118 -3.15 2.91 9.22
C GLY A 118 -3.63 1.94 10.28
#